data_AF-A0A2G4HMT0-F1
#
_entry.id   AF-A0A2G4HMT0-F1
#
_cell.length_a   1.000
_cell.length_b   1.000
_cell.length_c   1.000
_cell.angle_alpha   90.00
_cell.angle_beta   90.00
_cell.angle_gamma   90.00
#
_symmetry.space_group_name_H-M   'P 1'
#
loop_
_entity.id
_entity.type
_entity.pdbx_description
1 polymer ?
#
loop_
_entity_poly.entity_id
_entity_poly.type
_entity_poly.pdbx_seq_one_letter_code
_entity_poly.pdbx_strand_id
1 'polypeptide(L)'
;MLTALAYVSVRALGRSEEPLVVIFYFPLVGLVLTLPLVLLNPILPTGPELVLLVGVGLFTQLGQLGLTKGLMGLPAARATALSYVQVPLASLWGLWFFHDRPSPDSLLAALLVLAATVISLRSRPAAATDQ
;
A
#
# COMPACT_ATOMS: atom_id res chain seq x y z
N MET A 1 11.57 -4.58 -6.17
CA MET A 1 11.74 -4.17 -7.59
C MET A 1 10.42 -4.15 -8.35
N LEU A 2 9.60 -5.21 -8.35
CA LEU A 2 8.25 -5.20 -8.98
C LEU A 2 7.35 -4.06 -8.48
N THR A 3 7.32 -3.79 -7.18
CA THR A 3 6.52 -2.70 -6.60
C THR A 3 6.92 -1.32 -7.13
N ALA A 4 8.23 -1.09 -7.31
CA ALA A 4 8.73 0.18 -7.85
C ALA A 4 8.36 0.35 -9.32
N LEU A 5 8.48 -0.72 -10.13
CA LEU A 5 8.02 -0.74 -11.52
C LEU A 5 6.52 -0.44 -11.61
N ALA A 6 5.70 -1.11 -10.78
CA ALA A 6 4.26 -0.92 -10.74
C ALA A 6 3.87 0.53 -10.41
N TYR A 7 4.50 1.16 -9.41
CA TYR A 7 4.22 2.55 -9.05
C TYR A 7 4.66 3.55 -10.12
N VAL A 8 5.80 3.32 -10.78
CA VAL A 8 6.23 4.16 -11.90
C VAL A 8 5.27 4.03 -13.08
N SER A 9 4.85 2.82 -13.43
CA SER A 9 3.84 2.58 -14.47
C SER A 9 2.50 3.23 -14.14
N VAL A 10 1.97 3.05 -12.93
CA VAL A 10 0.73 3.70 -12.46
C VAL A 10 0.81 5.22 -12.59
N ARG A 11 1.95 5.81 -12.23
CA ARG A 11 2.15 7.26 -12.35
C ARG A 11 2.25 7.74 -13.79
N ALA A 12 2.84 6.93 -14.68
CA ALA A 12 2.88 7.21 -16.11
C ALA A 12 1.46 7.17 -16.72
N LEU A 13 0.64 6.18 -16.34
CA LEU A 13 -0.77 6.09 -16.74
C LEU A 13 -1.62 7.22 -16.17
N GLY A 14 -1.35 7.67 -14.94
CA GLY A 14 -2.07 8.79 -14.32
C GLY A 14 -1.89 10.14 -15.02
N ARG A 15 -1.02 10.25 -16.03
CA ARG A 15 -0.91 11.43 -16.91
C ARG A 15 -1.93 11.45 -18.05
N SER A 16 -2.49 10.30 -18.41
CA SER A 16 -3.43 10.13 -19.52
C SER A 16 -4.80 9.63 -19.09
N GLU A 17 -4.88 8.90 -17.97
CA GLU A 17 -6.09 8.24 -17.48
C GLU A 17 -6.56 8.83 -16.14
N GLU A 18 -7.88 8.80 -15.93
CA GLU A 18 -8.46 9.22 -14.66
C GLU A 18 -8.05 8.26 -13.53
N PRO A 19 -7.65 8.76 -12.34
CA PRO A 19 -7.21 7.92 -11.20
C PRO A 19 -8.14 6.76 -10.88
N LEU A 20 -9.45 6.97 -11.06
CA LEU A 20 -10.49 5.99 -10.80
C LEU A 20 -10.35 4.73 -11.68
N VAL A 21 -9.89 4.88 -12.92
CA VAL A 21 -9.67 3.77 -13.86
C VAL A 21 -8.58 2.85 -13.31
N VAL A 22 -7.44 3.41 -12.89
CA VAL A 22 -6.33 2.62 -12.33
C VAL A 22 -6.77 1.82 -11.10
N ILE A 23 -7.54 2.45 -10.22
CA ILE A 23 -8.00 1.86 -8.95
C ILE A 23 -9.06 0.78 -9.17
N PHE A 24 -9.77 0.81 -10.30
CA PHE A 24 -10.71 -0.23 -10.70
C PHE A 24 -10.01 -1.43 -11.36
N TYR A 25 -9.13 -1.17 -12.33
CA TYR A 25 -8.50 -2.23 -13.12
C TYR A 25 -7.43 -3.00 -12.36
N PHE A 26 -6.73 -2.37 -11.41
CA PHE A 26 -5.69 -3.04 -10.61
C PHE A 26 -6.23 -4.25 -9.81
N PRO A 27 -7.27 -4.10 -8.97
CA PRO A 27 -7.87 -5.26 -8.29
C PRO A 27 -8.59 -6.22 -9.24
N LEU A 28 -9.13 -5.76 -10.37
CA LEU A 28 -9.75 -6.64 -11.37
C LEU A 28 -8.75 -7.61 -12.00
N VAL A 29 -7.55 -7.14 -12.36
CA VAL A 29 -6.47 -8.01 -12.84
C VAL A 29 -6.05 -8.98 -11.74
N GLY A 30 -5.95 -8.50 -10.49
CA GLY A 30 -5.69 -9.36 -9.33
C GLY A 30 -6.73 -10.48 -9.20
N LEU A 31 -8.02 -10.17 -9.36
CA LEU A 31 -9.12 -11.14 -9.34
C LEU A 31 -8.95 -12.20 -10.44
N VAL A 32 -8.75 -11.79 -11.70
CA VAL A 32 -8.62 -12.73 -12.82
C VAL A 32 -7.39 -13.63 -12.66
N LEU A 33 -6.28 -13.12 -12.14
CA LEU A 33 -5.07 -13.91 -11.91
C LEU A 33 -5.20 -14.87 -10.72
N THR A 34 -5.97 -14.52 -9.70
CA THR A 34 -6.16 -15.35 -8.51
C THR A 34 -7.32 -16.34 -8.62
N LEU A 35 -8.31 -16.06 -9.48
CA LEU A 35 -9.49 -16.91 -9.68
C LEU A 35 -9.16 -18.37 -10.07
N PRO A 36 -8.22 -18.65 -11.01
CA PRO A 36 -7.81 -20.03 -11.32
C PRO A 36 -7.24 -20.77 -10.11
N LEU A 37 -6.47 -20.09 -9.25
CA LEU A 37 -5.88 -20.68 -8.04
C LEU A 37 -6.97 -21.06 -7.02
N VAL A 38 -7.98 -20.21 -6.87
CA VAL A 38 -9.14 -20.48 -6.01
C VAL A 38 -9.97 -21.64 -6.56
N LEU A 39 -10.13 -21.75 -7.88
CA LEU A 39 -10.84 -22.85 -8.53
C LEU A 39 -10.15 -24.20 -8.36
N LEU A 40 -8.81 -24.22 -8.22
CA LEU A 40 -8.05 -25.45 -7.97
C LEU A 40 -8.25 -26.00 -6.55
N ASN A 41 -8.51 -25.15 -5.56
CA ASN A 41 -8.80 -25.53 -4.16
C ASN A 41 -9.91 -24.65 -3.58
N PRO A 42 -11.18 -24.90 -3.92
CA PRO A 42 -12.28 -24.06 -3.50
C PRO A 42 -12.58 -24.26 -2.02
N ILE A 43 -12.29 -23.23 -1.21
CA ILE A 43 -12.70 -23.14 0.19
C ILE A 43 -13.83 -22.12 0.27
N LEU A 44 -15.04 -22.57 0.59
CA LEU A 44 -16.19 -21.69 0.74
C LEU A 44 -16.14 -21.02 2.12
N PRO A 45 -16.13 -19.67 2.19
CA PRO A 45 -16.14 -18.97 3.46
C PRO A 45 -17.48 -19.16 4.17
N THR A 46 -17.42 -19.23 5.49
CA THR A 46 -18.59 -19.19 6.38
C THR A 46 -19.20 -17.78 6.41
N GLY A 47 -20.44 -17.64 6.89
CA GLY A 47 -21.13 -16.36 6.98
C GLY A 47 -20.32 -15.22 7.63
N PRO A 48 -19.69 -15.46 8.81
CA PRO A 48 -18.82 -14.46 9.44
C PRO A 48 -17.57 -14.11 8.62
N GLU A 49 -16.94 -15.09 7.99
CA GLU A 49 -15.75 -14.89 7.14
C GLU A 49 -16.09 -14.05 5.91
N LEU A 50 -17.29 -14.21 5.36
CA LEU A 50 -17.77 -13.41 4.24
C LEU A 50 -17.91 -11.92 4.61
N VAL A 51 -18.42 -11.62 5.81
CA VAL A 51 -18.48 -10.25 6.34
C VAL A 51 -17.07 -9.65 6.50
N LEU A 52 -16.13 -10.44 7.02
CA LEU A 52 -14.72 -10.03 7.15
C LEU A 52 -14.08 -9.78 5.78
N LEU A 53 -14.30 -10.65 4.80
CA LEU A 53 -13.79 -10.49 3.43
C LEU A 53 -14.33 -9.23 2.75
N VAL A 54 -15.62 -8.94 2.91
CA VAL A 54 -16.23 -7.70 2.42
C VAL A 54 -15.60 -6.48 3.11
N GLY A 55 -15.40 -6.56 4.43
CA GLY A 55 -14.71 -5.52 5.19
C GLY A 55 -13.30 -5.25 4.66
N VAL A 56 -12.49 -6.31 4.50
CA VAL A 56 -11.14 -6.24 3.93
C VAL A 56 -11.17 -5.62 2.54
N GLY A 57 -12.11 -6.02 1.66
CA GLY A 57 -12.27 -5.45 0.33
C GLY A 57 -12.57 -3.95 0.36
N LEU A 58 -13.52 -3.52 1.19
CA LEU A 58 -13.89 -2.11 1.35
C LEU A 58 -12.72 -1.26 1.86
N PHE A 59 -12.04 -1.69 2.93
CA PHE A 59 -10.88 -0.97 3.47
C PHE A 59 -9.70 -0.95 2.50
N THR A 60 -9.48 -2.03 1.76
CA THR A 60 -8.44 -2.08 0.71
C THR A 60 -8.75 -1.08 -0.40
N GLN A 61 -10.00 -0.99 -0.85
CA GLN A 61 -10.40 -0.03 -1.87
C GLN A 61 -10.23 1.42 -1.39
N LEU A 62 -10.64 1.72 -0.15
CA LEU A 62 -10.43 3.04 0.45
C LEU A 62 -8.93 3.39 0.58
N GLY A 63 -8.11 2.42 0.98
CA GLY A 63 -6.65 2.57 1.05
C GLY A 63 -6.02 2.84 -0.31
N GLN A 64 -6.42 2.09 -1.34
CA GLN A 64 -5.97 2.31 -2.72
C GLN A 64 -6.39 3.67 -3.28
N LEU A 65 -7.61 4.15 -2.96
CA LEU A 65 -8.05 5.49 -3.32
C LEU A 65 -7.12 6.57 -2.76
N GLY A 66 -6.76 6.45 -1.48
CA GLY A 66 -5.81 7.35 -0.83
C GLY A 66 -4.40 7.28 -1.44
N LEU A 67 -3.90 6.07 -1.68
CA LEU A 67 -2.57 5.83 -2.26
C LEU A 67 -2.46 6.44 -3.67
N THR A 68 -3.43 6.15 -4.54
CA THR A 68 -3.41 6.64 -5.93
C THR A 68 -3.52 8.16 -5.99
N LYS A 69 -4.44 8.77 -5.22
CA LYS A 69 -4.53 10.24 -5.13
C LYS A 69 -3.24 10.86 -4.58
N GLY A 70 -2.63 10.24 -3.57
CA GLY A 70 -1.35 10.69 -2.99
C GLY A 70 -0.19 10.61 -3.98
N LEU A 71 -0.08 9.52 -4.74
CA LEU A 71 0.95 9.34 -5.78
C LEU A 71 0.81 10.32 -6.94
N MET A 72 -0.42 10.74 -7.26
CA MET A 72 -0.69 11.70 -8.34
C MET A 72 -0.50 13.15 -7.90
N GLY A 73 -0.77 13.48 -6.63
CA GLY A 73 -0.64 14.84 -6.08
C GLY A 73 0.75 15.19 -5.52
N LEU A 74 1.61 14.22 -5.23
CA LEU A 74 2.93 14.44 -4.62
C LEU A 74 4.08 14.00 -5.56
N PRO A 75 5.29 14.58 -5.42
CA PRO A 75 6.49 14.04 -6.05
C PRO A 75 6.69 12.57 -5.63
N ALA A 76 6.97 11.66 -6.57
CA ALA A 76 7.05 10.21 -6.29
C ALA A 76 7.97 9.87 -5.11
N ALA A 77 9.12 10.56 -4.97
CA ALA A 77 10.03 10.36 -3.85
C ALA A 77 9.35 10.60 -2.48
N ARG A 78 8.50 11.62 -2.36
CA ARG A 78 7.74 11.89 -1.13
C ARG A 78 6.61 10.89 -0.91
N ALA A 79 5.94 10.48 -1.98
CA ALA A 79 4.88 9.47 -1.88
C ALA A 79 5.44 8.11 -1.41
N THR A 80 6.58 7.68 -1.96
CA THR A 80 7.26 6.46 -1.50
C THR A 80 7.76 6.59 -0.06
N ALA A 81 8.25 7.77 0.35
CA ALA A 81 8.61 8.03 1.75
C ALA A 81 7.39 7.89 2.68
N LEU A 82 6.23 8.45 2.30
CA LEU A 82 5.00 8.33 3.08
C LEU A 82 4.51 6.88 3.22
N SER A 83 4.71 6.03 2.21
CA SER A 83 4.34 4.61 2.29
C SER A 83 5.04 3.88 3.45
N TYR A 84 6.23 4.32 3.90
CA TYR A 84 6.89 3.69 5.05
C TYR A 84 6.19 3.94 6.39
N VAL A 85 5.31 4.96 6.49
CA VAL A 85 4.47 5.20 7.67
C VAL A 85 3.50 4.03 7.92
N GLN A 86 3.18 3.23 6.91
CA GLN A 86 2.35 2.05 7.09
C GLN A 86 2.98 1.01 8.03
N VAL A 87 4.31 0.93 8.11
CA VAL A 87 5.05 -0.06 8.92
C VAL A 87 4.77 0.10 10.43
N PRO A 88 4.98 1.28 11.04
CA PRO A 88 4.61 1.49 12.44
C PRO A 88 3.10 1.40 12.66
N LEU A 89 2.28 1.86 11.72
CA LEU A 89 0.82 1.77 11.84
C LEU A 89 0.33 0.31 11.88
N ALA A 90 0.88 -0.55 11.02
CA ALA A 90 0.60 -1.98 11.01
C ALA A 90 1.09 -2.67 12.29
N SER A 91 2.24 -2.25 12.82
CA SER A 91 2.78 -2.76 14.09
C SER A 91 1.87 -2.40 15.28
N LEU A 92 1.33 -1.17 15.30
CA LEU A 92 0.35 -0.74 16.30
C LEU A 92 -0.95 -1.54 16.19
N TRP A 93 -1.44 -1.77 14.97
CA TRP A 93 -2.64 -2.58 14.74
C TRP A 93 -2.45 -4.04 15.19
N GLY A 94 -1.27 -4.60 14.93
CA GLY A 94 -0.85 -5.93 15.39
C GLY A 94 -0.90 -6.05 16.90
N LEU A 95 -0.29 -5.10 17.61
CA LEU A 95 -0.32 -5.06 19.07
C LEU A 95 -1.75 -4.96 19.62
N TRP A 96 -2.60 -4.15 18.98
CA TRP A 96 -3.92 -3.82 19.53
C TRP A 96 -4.98 -4.88 19.26
N PHE A 97 -4.98 -5.47 18.05
CA PHE A 97 -5.97 -6.49 17.67
C PHE A 97 -5.50 -7.91 17.97
N PHE A 98 -4.22 -8.21 17.73
CA PHE A 98 -3.69 -9.57 17.88
C PHE A 98 -3.03 -9.81 19.22
N HIS A 99 -2.88 -8.78 20.07
CA HIS A 99 -2.16 -8.82 21.35
C HIS A 99 -0.72 -9.36 21.21
N ASP A 100 -0.20 -9.36 19.99
CA ASP A 100 1.10 -9.92 19.66
C ASP A 100 2.14 -8.90 20.12
N ARG A 101 2.84 -9.22 21.21
CA ARG A 101 3.79 -8.28 21.82
C ARG A 101 5.01 -8.19 20.90
N PRO A 102 5.27 -7.03 20.26
CA PRO A 102 6.44 -6.89 19.41
C PRO A 102 7.68 -7.16 20.25
N SER A 103 8.54 -8.04 19.76
CA SER A 103 9.82 -8.32 20.40
C SER A 103 10.68 -7.04 20.42
N PRO A 104 11.66 -6.93 21.32
CA PRO A 104 12.57 -5.78 21.36
C PRO A 104 13.21 -5.49 19.99
N ASP A 105 13.51 -6.53 19.22
CA ASP A 105 14.09 -6.44 17.88
C ASP A 105 13.10 -5.84 16.86
N SER A 106 11.83 -6.24 16.90
CA SER A 106 10.77 -5.65 16.07
C SER A 106 10.55 -4.18 16.39
N LEU A 107 10.66 -3.81 17.67
CA LEU A 107 10.54 -2.41 18.11
C LEU A 107 11.69 -1.56 17.57
N LEU A 108 12.93 -2.07 17.64
CA LEU A 108 14.11 -1.41 17.08
C LEU A 108 13.98 -1.22 15.57
N ALA A 109 13.53 -2.25 14.85
CA ALA A 109 13.32 -2.19 13.41
C ALA A 109 12.25 -1.14 13.03
N ALA A 110 11.13 -1.10 13.74
CA ALA A 110 10.09 -0.10 13.52
C ALA A 110 10.60 1.33 13.75
N LEU A 111 11.43 1.53 14.79
CA LEU A 111 12.01 2.82 15.12
C LEU A 111 13.03 3.29 14.06
N LEU A 112 13.84 2.37 13.52
CA LEU A 112 14.76 2.65 12.42
C LEU A 112 14.02 3.03 11.13
N VAL A 113 12.94 2.32 10.78
CA VAL A 113 12.11 2.65 9.60
C VAL A 113 11.47 4.03 9.76
N LEU A 114 10.95 4.35 10.95
CA LEU A 114 10.43 5.68 11.27
C LEU A 114 11.49 6.77 11.13
N ALA A 115 12.68 6.56 11.69
CA ALA A 115 13.79 7.51 11.61
C ALA A 115 14.22 7.75 10.15
N ALA A 116 14.38 6.68 9.37
CA ALA A 116 14.73 6.75 7.95
C ALA A 116 13.67 7.52 7.14
N THR A 117 12.38 7.32 7.46
CA THR A 117 11.27 8.03 6.83
C THR A 117 11.34 9.54 7.12
N VAL A 118 11.56 9.92 8.37
CA VAL A 118 11.69 11.33 8.78
C VAL A 118 12.91 11.99 8.13
N ILE A 119 14.05 11.29 8.05
CA ILE A 119 15.26 11.78 7.38
C ILE A 119 15.00 11.99 5.89
N SER A 120 14.41 11.00 5.21
CA SER A 120 14.07 11.06 3.77
C SER A 120 13.14 12.23 3.44
N LEU A 121 12.18 12.54 4.32
CA LEU A 121 11.30 13.70 4.18
C LEU A 121 12.01 15.04 4.42
N ARG A 122 13.06 15.06 5.27
CA ARG A 122 13.86 16.27 5.57
C ARG A 122 14.90 16.58 4.50
N SER A 123 15.41 15.58 3.78
CA SER A 123 16.21 15.80 2.58
C SER A 123 15.33 16.44 1.52
N ARG A 124 15.38 17.79 1.44
CA ARG A 124 14.82 18.55 0.31
C ARG A 124 15.30 17.88 -0.98
N PRO A 125 14.42 17.64 -1.97
CA PRO A 125 14.90 17.32 -3.30
C PRO A 125 15.83 18.47 -3.69
N ALA A 126 17.08 18.17 -4.03
CA ALA A 126 17.89 19.11 -4.79
C ALA A 126 17.02 19.52 -5.97
N ALA A 127 16.78 20.83 -6.10
CA ALA A 127 16.05 21.38 -7.22
C ALA A 127 16.59 20.73 -8.49
N ALA A 128 15.71 20.10 -9.27
CA ALA A 128 16.06 19.71 -10.61
C ALA A 128 16.43 21.02 -11.32
N THR A 129 17.73 21.20 -11.53
CA THR A 129 18.27 22.26 -12.36
C THR A 129 17.68 22.06 -13.74
N ASP A 130 16.92 23.07 -14.13
CA ASP A 130 16.51 23.42 -15.48
C ASP A 130 17.57 23.02 -16.52
N GLN A 131 17.18 22.21 -17.50
CA GLN A 131 17.65 22.19 -18.89
C GLN A 131 16.85 21.17 -19.73
#